data_AF-A0A2G4I0M0-F1
#
_entry.id   AF-A0A2G4I0M0-F1
#
_cell.length_a   1.000
_cell.length_b   1.000
_cell.length_c   1.000
_cell.angle_alpha   90.00
_cell.angle_beta   90.00
_cell.angle_gamma   90.00
#
_symmetry.space_group_name_H-M   'P 1'
#
loop_
_entity.id
_entity.type
_entity.pdbx_description
1 polymer ?
#
loop_
_entity_poly.entity_id
_entity_poly.type
_entity_poly.pdbx_seq_one_letter_code
_entity_poly.pdbx_strand_id
1 'polypeptide(L)'
;MQNPLTSPDLGMRSTSGNSSFPFYNALNRSKGEQEFKKIWSTRSNIDYWRYGAKKSVSEPINGTMANTTRDSSTEKKIQKSDTIFIPSDVLEAEKKYYVELPLSEEAKKTALAEIEKSLFEAARIYQDRLQDSNESIRLYSELINRFPQSENSAQAHYELIKLYRVGGDFSQADAWKAKLIANFPKSIYVRLLESGGILSEIVRSNSGDKIIDSLFQTMVNAYNKGLFKEALVLKMQADKNYSGNQLQIKFDYLQAIVFIKQGNTEKGIELLKQLVADYQSSDITLRAKDIVEANDRMMAAALKSEDTSTAVSVHYQQIDGEALGCIFIFAKGSNTNLIRAALSDFNKKQFVFETLDISMPLSIGSQYILRISNFTKSQIAKDFIALASKSKAFFSEKGLFEYQVLSISEPNFILLTQALDLSAYQLFYEKNK
;
A
#
# COMPACT_ATOMS: atom_id res chain seq x y z
N MET A 1 -28.05 28.61 46.49
CA MET A 1 -27.12 28.30 47.59
C MET A 1 -25.94 27.56 47.02
N GLN A 2 -24.74 28.04 47.34
CA GLN A 2 -23.46 27.68 46.73
C GLN A 2 -23.10 26.21 46.98
N ASN A 3 -22.53 25.59 45.95
CA ASN A 3 -21.98 24.24 46.00
C ASN A 3 -20.52 24.36 46.49
N PRO A 4 -20.15 23.86 47.69
CA PRO A 4 -18.76 23.93 48.12
C PRO A 4 -18.02 22.73 47.53
N LEU A 5 -17.38 22.92 46.37
CA LEU A 5 -16.20 22.14 46.01
C LEU A 5 -15.05 22.63 46.88
N THR A 6 -15.10 22.32 48.18
CA THR A 6 -13.92 22.43 49.04
C THR A 6 -13.00 21.29 48.69
N SER A 7 -11.92 21.60 47.97
CA SER A 7 -10.72 20.76 47.94
C SER A 7 -10.37 20.35 49.37
N PRO A 8 -9.92 19.10 49.61
CA PRO A 8 -9.43 18.73 50.93
C PRO A 8 -8.30 19.69 51.29
N ASP A 9 -8.51 20.44 52.38
CA ASP A 9 -7.50 21.33 52.95
C ASP A 9 -6.36 20.45 53.47
N LEU A 10 -5.36 20.26 52.61
CA LEU A 10 -4.09 19.65 52.97
C LEU A 10 -3.33 20.68 53.79
N GLY A 11 -3.67 20.75 55.09
CA GLY A 11 -3.09 21.70 56.05
C GLY A 11 -1.59 21.85 55.87
N MET A 12 -1.20 23.01 55.33
CA MET A 12 0.20 23.41 55.20
C MET A 12 0.74 23.72 56.60
N ARG A 13 1.54 22.79 57.15
CA ARG A 13 2.55 23.14 58.14
C ARG A 13 3.91 22.93 57.50
N SER A 14 4.55 24.04 57.19
CA SER A 14 5.88 24.12 56.61
C SER A 14 6.92 23.48 57.54
N THR A 15 7.54 22.39 57.07
CA THR A 15 8.86 21.99 57.53
C THR A 15 9.72 21.68 56.30
N SER A 16 10.75 22.51 56.18
CA SER A 16 11.88 22.54 55.25
C SER A 16 12.14 21.28 54.41
N GLY A 17 12.25 21.48 53.09
CA GLY A 17 12.61 20.46 52.10
C GLY A 17 11.60 20.31 50.96
N ASN A 18 11.05 21.42 50.44
CA ASN A 18 9.91 21.41 49.52
C ASN A 18 10.34 21.42 48.05
N SER A 19 10.13 20.31 47.36
CA SER A 19 9.48 20.42 46.05
C SER A 19 8.03 20.85 46.31
N SER A 20 7.64 21.99 45.75
CA SER A 20 6.36 22.66 46.05
C SER A 20 5.11 21.89 45.61
N PHE A 21 5.28 20.76 44.91
CA PHE A 21 4.18 19.98 44.36
C PHE A 21 3.74 18.89 45.36
N PRO A 22 2.48 18.92 45.86
CA PRO A 22 2.02 18.03 46.93
C PRO A 22 2.24 16.53 46.67
N PHE A 23 2.28 16.13 45.40
CA PHE A 23 2.44 14.74 44.98
C PHE A 23 3.87 14.22 45.06
N TYR A 24 4.89 15.06 45.29
CA TYR A 24 6.27 14.59 45.48
C TYR A 24 6.59 14.18 46.91
N ASN A 25 5.72 14.51 47.87
CA ASN A 25 5.85 14.05 49.24
C ASN A 25 5.16 12.68 49.42
N ALA A 26 5.98 11.64 49.66
CA ALA A 26 5.49 10.26 49.82
C ALA A 26 4.45 10.09 50.94
N LEU A 27 4.57 10.86 52.04
CA LEU A 27 3.62 10.83 53.14
C LEU A 27 2.26 11.40 52.73
N ASN A 28 2.26 12.50 51.97
CA ASN A 28 1.03 13.11 51.47
C ASN A 28 0.33 12.19 50.44
N ARG A 29 1.09 11.51 49.57
CA ARG A 29 0.52 10.52 48.65
C ARG A 29 -0.16 9.38 49.40
N SER A 30 0.51 8.79 50.40
CA SER A 30 -0.05 7.68 51.17
C SER A 30 -1.31 8.10 51.94
N LYS A 31 -1.30 9.28 52.57
CA LYS A 31 -2.47 9.83 53.26
C LYS A 31 -3.62 10.11 52.29
N GLY A 32 -3.35 10.75 51.15
CA GLY A 32 -4.35 11.03 50.12
C GLY A 32 -4.94 9.76 49.51
N GLU A 33 -4.14 8.71 49.32
CA GLU A 33 -4.62 7.40 48.86
C GLU A 33 -5.57 6.76 49.90
N GLN A 34 -5.20 6.79 51.18
CA GLN A 34 -6.03 6.27 52.26
C GLN A 34 -7.35 7.05 52.39
N GLU A 35 -7.29 8.38 52.29
CA GLU A 35 -8.47 9.24 52.34
C GLU A 35 -9.38 9.03 51.14
N PHE A 36 -8.81 8.90 49.93
CA PHE A 36 -9.55 8.56 48.72
C PHE A 36 -10.25 7.20 48.88
N LYS A 37 -9.55 6.17 49.37
CA LYS A 37 -10.13 4.85 49.66
C LYS A 37 -11.21 4.92 50.75
N LYS A 38 -11.08 5.80 51.75
CA LYS A 38 -12.10 5.98 52.79
C LYS A 38 -13.38 6.59 52.24
N ILE A 39 -13.29 7.61 51.38
CA ILE A 39 -14.44 8.31 50.82
C ILE A 39 -15.09 7.50 49.69
N TRP A 40 -14.27 6.86 48.84
CA TRP A 40 -14.72 6.27 47.58
C TRP A 40 -14.62 4.75 47.52
N SER A 41 -14.01 4.09 48.51
CA SER A 41 -13.66 2.64 48.49
C SER A 41 -12.66 2.26 47.39
N THR A 42 -12.31 0.98 47.29
CA THR A 42 -11.45 0.47 46.20
C THR A 42 -12.24 0.47 44.89
N ARG A 43 -11.94 1.42 43.99
CA ARG A 43 -12.60 1.55 42.68
C ARG A 43 -11.74 0.97 41.58
N SER A 44 -12.37 0.29 40.62
CA SER A 44 -11.72 -0.15 39.39
C SER A 44 -11.56 1.02 38.42
N ASN A 45 -10.46 1.05 37.66
CA ASN A 45 -10.18 2.10 36.68
C ASN A 45 -10.96 1.86 35.38
N ILE A 46 -12.19 2.38 35.34
CA ILE A 46 -13.09 2.30 34.18
C ILE A 46 -13.69 3.67 33.86
N ASP A 47 -14.00 3.90 32.58
CA ASP A 47 -14.70 5.12 32.15
C ASP A 47 -16.08 5.22 32.83
N TYR A 48 -16.52 6.46 33.07
CA TYR A 48 -17.81 6.74 33.73
C TYR A 48 -17.97 6.08 35.12
N TRP A 49 -16.87 5.82 35.82
CA TRP A 49 -16.87 5.14 37.14
C TRP A 49 -17.83 5.76 38.17
N ARG A 50 -18.09 7.07 38.07
CA ARG A 50 -19.04 7.79 38.94
C ARG A 50 -20.50 7.40 38.69
N TYR A 51 -20.86 7.02 37.47
CA TYR A 51 -22.22 6.65 37.09
C TYR A 51 -22.54 5.16 37.35
N GLY A 52 -21.52 4.30 37.42
CA GLY A 52 -21.67 2.91 37.84
C GLY A 52 -22.16 2.73 39.28
N ALA A 53 -22.02 3.76 40.13
CA ALA A 53 -22.40 3.74 41.54
C ALA A 53 -23.93 3.82 41.79
N LYS A 54 -24.78 4.02 40.77
CA LYS A 54 -26.25 4.06 40.92
C LYS A 54 -26.98 2.71 40.77
N LYS A 55 -26.28 1.63 40.43
CA LYS A 55 -26.81 0.25 40.47
C LYS A 55 -26.29 -0.48 41.70
N SER A 56 -26.80 -0.12 42.86
CA SER A 56 -26.66 -0.91 44.08
C SER A 56 -28.04 -1.12 44.70
N VAL A 57 -28.88 -1.87 43.98
CA VAL A 57 -30.07 -2.54 44.53
C VAL A 57 -30.13 -3.94 43.91
N SER A 58 -29.84 -4.94 44.74
CA SER A 58 -30.17 -6.38 44.69
C SER A 58 -30.46 -7.05 43.33
N GLU A 59 -29.52 -7.89 42.85
CA GLU A 59 -29.75 -9.29 42.44
C GLU A 59 -28.43 -9.95 41.99
N PRO A 60 -28.17 -11.23 42.30
CA PRO A 60 -27.00 -11.96 41.80
C PRO A 60 -27.30 -12.47 40.38
N ILE A 61 -26.87 -11.72 39.38
CA ILE A 61 -26.90 -12.21 37.99
C ILE A 61 -25.52 -12.78 37.65
N ASN A 62 -25.48 -14.11 37.66
CA ASN A 62 -24.50 -14.91 36.93
C ASN A 62 -24.60 -14.52 35.45
N GLY A 63 -23.67 -13.69 34.99
CA GLY A 63 -23.64 -13.17 33.63
C GLY A 63 -22.22 -12.79 33.27
N THR A 64 -21.48 -13.76 32.75
CA THR A 64 -20.13 -13.63 32.22
C THR A 64 -20.13 -12.63 31.06
N MET A 65 -20.00 -11.34 31.35
CA MET A 65 -19.55 -10.36 30.37
C MET A 65 -18.03 -10.39 30.38
N ALA A 66 -17.49 -11.07 29.36
CA ALA A 66 -16.08 -11.13 29.07
C ALA A 66 -15.52 -9.71 28.98
N ASN A 67 -14.74 -9.37 30.00
CA ASN A 67 -13.89 -8.20 29.99
C ASN A 67 -12.81 -8.47 28.93
N THR A 68 -12.90 -7.80 27.77
CA THR A 68 -11.79 -7.74 26.82
C THR A 68 -10.71 -6.84 27.40
N THR A 69 -10.03 -7.34 28.42
CA THR A 69 -8.62 -7.03 28.63
C THR A 69 -7.89 -7.53 27.39
N ARG A 70 -7.55 -6.61 26.49
CA ARG A 70 -6.48 -6.84 25.52
C ARG A 70 -5.21 -7.05 26.34
N ASP A 71 -4.94 -8.30 26.61
CA ASP A 71 -3.62 -8.79 26.94
C ASP A 71 -2.76 -8.55 25.69
N SER A 72 -2.04 -7.43 25.69
CA SER A 72 -0.96 -7.19 24.74
C SER A 72 0.34 -7.72 25.33
N SER A 73 0.35 -9.00 25.68
CA SER A 73 1.56 -9.80 25.85
C SER A 73 2.13 -10.14 24.47
N THR A 74 2.69 -9.14 23.80
CA THR A 74 3.77 -9.36 22.84
C THR A 74 4.94 -8.53 23.32
N GLU A 75 5.67 -9.11 24.27
CA GLU A 75 7.04 -8.72 24.56
C GLU A 75 7.87 -8.89 23.27
N LYS A 76 7.92 -7.83 22.45
CA LYS A 76 9.09 -7.62 21.61
C LYS A 76 10.21 -7.29 22.58
N LYS A 77 11.00 -8.32 22.90
CA LYS A 77 12.34 -8.20 23.50
C LYS A 77 13.20 -7.34 22.55
N ILE A 78 13.10 -6.02 22.69
CA ILE A 78 14.09 -5.11 22.14
C ILE A 78 15.31 -5.29 23.03
N GLN A 79 16.40 -5.71 22.38
CA GLN A 79 17.68 -5.96 23.03
C GLN A 79 18.05 -4.72 23.85
N LYS A 80 18.41 -4.97 25.12
CA LYS A 80 19.04 -3.97 25.99
C LYS A 80 20.28 -3.45 25.29
N SER A 81 20.18 -2.30 24.62
CA SER A 81 21.34 -1.45 24.40
C SER A 81 21.42 -0.52 25.59
N ASP A 82 22.54 -0.64 26.30
CA ASP A 82 22.89 0.14 27.47
C ASP A 82 22.75 1.65 27.21
N THR A 83 22.36 2.37 28.26
CA THR A 83 22.21 3.83 28.37
C THR A 83 20.82 4.41 28.09
N ILE A 84 19.79 3.95 28.82
CA ILE A 84 18.62 4.80 29.09
C ILE A 84 19.06 5.83 30.13
N PHE A 85 19.28 7.09 29.72
CA PHE A 85 19.56 8.20 30.62
C PHE A 85 18.26 8.58 31.36
N ILE A 86 17.90 7.80 32.38
CA ILE A 86 16.83 8.17 33.33
C ILE A 86 17.46 9.19 34.29
N PRO A 87 16.86 10.39 34.46
CA PRO A 87 17.38 11.38 35.41
C PRO A 87 17.52 10.77 36.82
N SER A 88 18.63 11.10 37.50
CA SER A 88 18.98 10.55 38.82
C SER A 88 17.96 10.87 39.92
N ASP A 89 17.15 11.90 39.72
CA ASP A 89 16.19 12.42 40.70
C ASP A 89 14.81 11.71 40.62
N VAL A 90 14.65 10.73 39.71
CA VAL A 90 13.41 9.96 39.59
C VAL A 90 13.37 8.85 40.63
N LEU A 91 12.27 8.77 41.39
CA LEU A 91 12.06 7.71 42.38
C LEU A 91 12.07 6.33 41.72
N GLU A 92 12.61 5.32 42.40
CA GLU A 92 12.72 3.94 41.88
C GLU A 92 11.37 3.38 41.37
N ALA A 93 10.28 3.69 42.07
CA ALA A 93 8.93 3.24 41.71
C ALA A 93 8.37 3.90 40.42
N GLU A 94 8.95 5.03 40.00
CA GLU A 94 8.52 5.83 38.85
C GLU A 94 9.36 5.53 37.60
N LYS A 95 10.56 4.95 37.75
CA LYS A 95 11.47 4.61 36.64
C LYS A 95 10.81 3.75 35.57
N LYS A 96 9.83 2.90 35.93
CA LYS A 96 9.06 2.08 34.98
C LYS A 96 8.34 2.89 33.90
N TYR A 97 7.95 4.14 34.19
CA TYR A 97 7.28 5.02 33.22
C TYR A 97 8.26 5.73 32.26
N TYR A 98 9.56 5.67 32.55
CA TYR A 98 10.61 6.33 31.75
C TYR A 98 11.29 5.38 30.76
N VAL A 99 11.06 4.07 30.89
CA VAL A 99 11.70 3.04 30.04
C VAL A 99 11.31 3.18 28.57
N GLU A 100 10.07 3.56 28.28
CA GLU A 100 9.56 3.68 26.90
C GLU A 100 9.76 5.08 26.30
N LEU A 101 10.28 6.04 27.08
CA LEU A 101 10.48 7.40 26.58
C LEU A 101 11.77 7.46 25.74
N PRO A 102 11.77 8.14 24.58
CA PRO A 102 12.97 8.37 23.81
C PRO A 102 13.84 9.42 24.52
N LEU A 103 14.67 8.98 25.48
CA LEU A 103 15.48 9.87 26.31
C LEU A 103 16.88 10.14 25.71
N SER A 104 17.40 9.23 24.89
CA SER A 104 18.66 9.45 24.14
C SER A 104 18.45 10.37 22.94
N GLU A 105 19.49 11.07 22.51
CA GLU A 105 19.41 11.98 21.36
C GLU A 105 19.07 11.25 20.05
N GLU A 106 19.58 10.03 19.86
CA GLU A 106 19.28 9.19 18.70
C GLU A 106 17.82 8.73 18.70
N ALA A 107 17.30 8.33 19.87
CA ALA A 107 15.90 7.92 20.01
C ALA A 107 14.96 9.12 19.80
N LYS A 108 15.31 10.30 20.34
CA LYS A 108 14.56 11.54 20.11
C LYS A 108 14.52 11.90 18.64
N LYS A 109 15.66 11.86 17.94
CA LYS A 109 15.72 12.15 16.50
C LYS A 109 14.84 11.20 15.69
N THR A 110 14.86 9.92 16.02
CA THR A 110 14.02 8.90 15.38
C THR A 110 12.53 9.18 15.62
N ALA A 111 12.14 9.44 16.87
CA ALA A 111 10.76 9.77 17.22
C ALA A 111 10.29 11.06 16.53
N LEU A 112 11.14 12.09 16.46
CA LEU A 112 10.83 13.35 15.77
C LEU A 112 10.62 13.15 14.27
N ALA A 113 11.44 12.33 13.61
CA ALA A 113 11.27 11.99 12.20
C ALA A 113 9.96 11.22 11.94
N GLU A 114 9.57 10.33 12.85
CA GLU A 114 8.29 9.61 12.77
C GLU A 114 7.09 10.56 12.97
N ILE A 115 7.20 11.51 13.90
CA ILE A 115 6.18 12.54 14.11
C ILE A 115 6.05 13.44 12.88
N GLU A 116 7.17 13.87 12.28
CA GLU A 116 7.19 14.67 11.05
C GLU A 116 6.43 13.96 9.92
N LYS A 117 6.77 12.70 9.65
CA LYS A 117 6.09 11.89 8.63
C LYS A 117 4.61 11.70 8.96
N SER A 118 4.30 11.42 10.22
CA SER A 118 2.93 11.15 10.66
C SER A 118 2.03 12.38 10.57
N LEU A 119 2.55 13.57 10.89
CA LEU A 119 1.82 14.83 10.75
C LEU A 119 1.43 15.09 9.29
N PHE A 120 2.37 14.90 8.37
CA PHE A 120 2.12 15.08 6.94
C PHE A 120 1.06 14.10 6.42
N GLU A 121 1.20 12.81 6.76
CA GLU A 121 0.26 11.77 6.35
C GLU A 121 -1.13 11.96 6.96
N ALA A 122 -1.21 12.33 8.23
CA ALA A 122 -2.47 12.64 8.89
C ALA A 122 -3.18 13.83 8.21
N ALA A 123 -2.45 14.92 7.93
CA ALA A 123 -3.00 16.09 7.22
C ALA A 123 -3.57 15.71 5.85
N ARG A 124 -2.88 14.83 5.11
CA ARG A 124 -3.33 14.29 3.83
C ARG A 124 -4.59 13.43 3.97
N ILE A 125 -4.67 12.58 4.99
CA ILE A 125 -5.87 11.76 5.26
C ILE A 125 -7.08 12.67 5.57
N TYR A 126 -6.90 13.69 6.41
CA TYR A 126 -7.96 14.65 6.73
C TYR A 126 -8.42 15.40 5.47
N GLN A 127 -7.49 15.78 4.59
CA GLN A 127 -7.82 16.44 3.32
C GLN A 127 -8.55 15.51 2.34
N ASP A 128 -7.94 14.37 2.01
CA ASP A 128 -8.36 13.58 0.85
C ASP A 128 -9.48 12.59 1.18
N ARG A 129 -9.48 12.03 2.40
CA ARG A 129 -10.43 10.98 2.80
C ARG A 129 -11.56 11.50 3.66
N LEU A 130 -11.24 12.36 4.62
CA LEU A 130 -12.24 12.87 5.58
C LEU A 130 -12.84 14.21 5.14
N GLN A 131 -12.22 14.88 4.17
CA GLN A 131 -12.63 16.20 3.66
C GLN A 131 -12.75 17.26 4.76
N ASP A 132 -12.00 17.12 5.85
CA ASP A 132 -11.93 18.09 6.93
C ASP A 132 -10.78 19.07 6.67
N SER A 133 -11.12 20.19 6.05
CA SER A 133 -10.14 21.22 5.69
C SER A 133 -9.53 21.91 6.91
N ASN A 134 -10.27 22.04 8.01
CA ASN A 134 -9.79 22.74 9.20
C ASN A 134 -8.71 21.92 9.91
N GLU A 135 -8.95 20.62 10.11
CA GLU A 135 -7.94 19.73 10.71
C GLU A 135 -6.73 19.56 9.80
N SER A 136 -6.93 19.48 8.48
CA SER A 136 -5.81 19.42 7.54
C SER A 136 -4.95 20.70 7.60
N ILE A 137 -5.56 21.88 7.61
CA ILE A 137 -4.85 23.17 7.79
C ILE A 137 -4.07 23.19 9.10
N ARG A 138 -4.67 22.75 10.20
CA ARG A 138 -4.03 22.72 11.51
C ARG A 138 -2.77 21.83 11.49
N LEU A 139 -2.88 20.63 10.93
CA LEU A 139 -1.79 19.65 10.89
C LEU A 139 -0.66 20.05 9.94
N TYR A 140 -0.97 20.56 8.74
CA TYR A 140 0.08 21.08 7.85
C TYR A 140 0.79 22.29 8.45
N SER A 141 0.06 23.18 9.13
CA SER A 141 0.65 24.32 9.84
C SER A 141 1.54 23.86 11.00
N GLU A 142 1.12 22.84 11.75
CA GLU A 142 1.91 22.25 12.83
C GLU A 142 3.20 21.62 12.29
N LEU A 143 3.13 20.88 11.19
CA LEU A 143 4.29 20.30 10.51
C LEU A 143 5.32 21.39 10.16
N ILE A 144 4.88 22.46 9.49
CA ILE A 144 5.77 23.55 9.07
C ILE A 144 6.39 24.27 10.27
N ASN A 145 5.62 24.48 11.34
CA ASN A 145 6.09 25.18 12.54
C ASN A 145 7.10 24.34 13.33
N ARG A 146 6.83 23.02 13.50
CA ARG A 146 7.71 22.12 14.27
C ARG A 146 8.92 21.65 13.45
N PHE A 147 8.75 21.49 12.14
CA PHE A 147 9.74 20.91 11.22
C PHE A 147 9.92 21.77 9.97
N PRO A 148 10.43 23.02 10.10
CA PRO A 148 10.52 23.96 8.98
C PRO A 148 11.41 23.47 7.83
N GLN A 149 12.41 22.63 8.13
CA GLN A 149 13.35 22.03 7.16
C GLN A 149 12.96 20.61 6.72
N SER A 150 11.74 20.17 7.03
CA SER A 150 11.20 18.89 6.56
C SER A 150 11.24 18.80 5.03
N GLU A 151 11.53 17.62 4.50
CA GLU A 151 11.41 17.32 3.06
C GLU A 151 9.97 17.55 2.56
N ASN A 152 8.99 17.38 3.45
CA ASN A 152 7.57 17.58 3.17
C ASN A 152 7.11 19.03 3.37
N SER A 153 7.95 19.90 3.92
CA SER A 153 7.58 21.28 4.26
C SER A 153 7.13 22.06 3.02
N ALA A 154 7.86 21.94 1.91
CA ALA A 154 7.49 22.63 0.66
C ALA A 154 6.14 22.14 0.10
N GLN A 155 5.84 20.85 0.24
CA GLN A 155 4.55 20.28 -0.15
C GLN A 155 3.43 20.76 0.77
N ALA A 156 3.65 20.73 2.09
CA ALA A 156 2.68 21.21 3.07
C ALA A 156 2.27 22.66 2.84
N HIS A 157 3.22 23.54 2.48
CA HIS A 157 2.92 24.91 2.09
C HIS A 157 1.99 24.97 0.86
N TYR A 158 2.24 24.12 -0.13
CA TYR A 158 1.41 24.05 -1.34
C TYR A 158 -0.01 23.54 -1.04
N GLU A 159 -0.13 22.50 -0.21
CA GLU A 159 -1.42 21.98 0.25
C GLU A 159 -2.22 23.05 1.02
N LEU A 160 -1.58 23.81 1.92
CA LEU A 160 -2.21 24.93 2.60
C LEU A 160 -2.76 25.99 1.64
N ILE A 161 -1.99 26.36 0.60
CA ILE A 161 -2.45 27.32 -0.41
C ILE A 161 -3.72 26.81 -1.11
N LYS A 162 -3.78 25.52 -1.44
CA LYS A 162 -4.98 24.91 -2.04
C LYS A 162 -6.16 24.94 -1.07
N LEU A 163 -5.95 24.51 0.17
CA LEU A 163 -7.00 24.48 1.19
C LEU A 163 -7.60 25.86 1.45
N TYR A 164 -6.76 26.89 1.61
CA TYR A 164 -7.23 28.27 1.80
C TYR A 164 -7.95 28.84 0.57
N ARG A 165 -7.50 28.51 -0.65
CA ARG A 165 -8.20 28.90 -1.89
C ARG A 165 -9.57 28.24 -2.00
N VAL A 166 -9.68 26.95 -1.71
CA VAL A 166 -10.96 26.22 -1.70
C VAL A 166 -11.90 26.78 -0.64
N GLY A 167 -11.37 27.15 0.53
CA GLY A 167 -12.11 27.81 1.61
C GLY A 167 -12.47 29.28 1.34
N GLY A 168 -12.01 29.88 0.25
CA GLY A 168 -12.28 31.27 -0.11
C GLY A 168 -11.43 32.33 0.60
N ASP A 169 -10.45 31.93 1.41
CA ASP A 169 -9.51 32.84 2.08
C ASP A 169 -8.25 33.03 1.22
N PHE A 170 -8.39 33.87 0.21
CA PHE A 170 -7.30 34.17 -0.72
C PHE A 170 -6.13 34.93 -0.05
N SER A 171 -6.40 35.68 1.02
CA SER A 171 -5.37 36.41 1.76
C SER A 171 -4.39 35.46 2.44
N GLN A 172 -4.91 34.45 3.14
CA GLN A 172 -4.07 33.41 3.73
C GLN A 172 -3.34 32.59 2.65
N ALA A 173 -4.03 32.27 1.55
CA ALA A 173 -3.39 31.56 0.45
C ALA A 173 -2.18 32.32 -0.11
N ASP A 174 -2.28 33.64 -0.29
CA ASP A 174 -1.17 34.46 -0.78
C ASP A 174 -0.05 34.61 0.25
N ALA A 175 -0.38 34.68 1.55
CA ALA A 175 0.61 34.67 2.62
C ALA A 175 1.43 33.36 2.63
N TRP A 176 0.77 32.21 2.47
CA TRP A 176 1.46 30.91 2.38
C TRP A 176 2.27 30.75 1.09
N LYS A 177 1.78 31.31 -0.03
CA LYS A 177 2.54 31.39 -1.28
C LYS A 177 3.83 32.19 -1.12
N ALA A 178 3.78 33.35 -0.47
CA ALA A 178 4.98 34.15 -0.20
C ALA A 178 6.01 33.38 0.65
N LYS A 179 5.56 32.68 1.69
CA LYS A 179 6.42 31.82 2.52
C LYS A 179 7.05 30.68 1.73
N LEU A 180 6.29 30.02 0.86
CA LEU A 180 6.79 28.94 0.00
C LEU A 180 7.91 29.42 -0.94
N ILE A 181 7.72 30.59 -1.58
CA ILE A 181 8.72 31.18 -2.48
C ILE A 181 9.97 31.60 -1.71
N ALA A 182 9.81 32.19 -0.53
CA ALA A 182 10.92 32.64 0.30
C ALA A 182 11.76 31.47 0.84
N ASN A 183 11.11 30.42 1.36
CA ASN A 183 11.79 29.31 2.02
C ASN A 183 12.24 28.21 1.04
N PHE A 184 11.53 28.01 -0.07
CA PHE A 184 11.80 26.94 -1.03
C PHE A 184 11.77 27.43 -2.49
N PRO A 185 12.59 28.42 -2.86
CA PRO A 185 12.53 29.07 -4.18
C PRO A 185 12.76 28.11 -5.35
N LYS A 186 13.50 27.02 -5.14
CA LYS A 186 13.80 26.00 -6.18
C LYS A 186 12.79 24.84 -6.20
N SER A 187 11.78 24.86 -5.33
CA SER A 187 10.81 23.78 -5.21
C SER A 187 9.89 23.68 -6.43
N ILE A 188 9.51 22.45 -6.76
CA ILE A 188 8.50 22.12 -7.76
C ILE A 188 7.18 22.86 -7.51
N TYR A 189 6.84 23.13 -6.26
CA TYR A 189 5.60 23.78 -5.86
C TYR A 189 5.59 25.28 -6.15
N VAL A 190 6.75 25.95 -6.17
CA VAL A 190 6.85 27.35 -6.60
C VAL A 190 6.51 27.47 -8.09
N ARG A 191 7.11 26.61 -8.92
CA ARG A 191 6.79 26.52 -10.36
C ARG A 191 5.30 26.21 -10.59
N LEU A 192 4.68 25.44 -9.69
CA LEU A 192 3.26 25.09 -9.74
C LEU A 192 2.30 26.25 -9.46
N LEU A 193 2.76 27.27 -8.74
CA LEU A 193 1.99 28.47 -8.45
C LEU A 193 2.15 29.56 -9.50
N GLU A 194 3.27 29.57 -10.23
CA GLU A 194 3.58 30.56 -11.28
C GLU A 194 2.79 30.32 -12.57
N SER A 195 2.41 29.08 -12.84
CA SER A 195 1.62 28.67 -14.01
C SER A 195 0.09 28.86 -13.91
N GLY A 196 -0.41 29.34 -12.76
CA GLY A 196 -1.84 29.44 -12.51
C GLY A 196 -2.54 28.15 -12.06
N GLY A 197 -1.83 27.18 -11.48
CA GLY A 197 -2.46 26.00 -10.86
C GLY A 197 -3.05 24.99 -11.85
N ILE A 198 -2.72 25.11 -13.14
CA ILE A 198 -3.08 24.13 -14.17
C ILE A 198 -2.15 22.91 -14.01
N LEU A 199 -2.61 21.95 -13.20
CA LEU A 199 -1.93 20.66 -13.02
C LEU A 199 -1.67 19.96 -14.35
N SER A 200 -2.56 20.09 -15.34
CA SER A 200 -2.39 19.42 -16.64
C SER A 200 -1.21 19.94 -17.46
N GLU A 201 -0.77 21.19 -17.26
CA GLU A 201 0.32 21.78 -18.05
C GLU A 201 1.67 21.66 -17.34
N ILE A 202 1.71 21.58 -15.99
CA ILE A 202 2.96 21.33 -15.24
C ILE A 202 3.22 19.87 -14.92
N VAL A 203 2.18 19.05 -14.72
CA VAL A 203 2.36 17.59 -14.81
C VAL A 203 2.84 17.24 -16.24
N ARG A 204 2.50 18.06 -17.24
CA ARG A 204 3.12 18.01 -18.59
C ARG A 204 4.43 18.80 -18.73
N SER A 205 4.88 19.61 -17.77
CA SER A 205 6.05 20.48 -17.95
C SER A 205 7.11 20.41 -16.85
N ASN A 206 7.01 19.49 -15.88
CA ASN A 206 8.23 18.94 -15.30
C ASN A 206 8.81 17.96 -16.31
N SER A 207 9.92 18.38 -16.90
CA SER A 207 10.84 17.51 -17.61
C SER A 207 11.16 16.27 -16.79
N GLY A 208 11.24 16.32 -15.45
CA GLY A 208 11.43 15.13 -14.59
C GLY A 208 10.36 14.05 -14.75
N ASP A 209 9.08 14.33 -14.52
CA ASP A 209 8.02 13.30 -14.57
C ASP A 209 7.69 12.87 -16.00
N LYS A 210 7.73 13.78 -16.99
CA LYS A 210 7.68 13.38 -18.41
C LYS A 210 8.92 12.59 -18.83
N ILE A 211 10.10 12.91 -18.33
CA ILE A 211 11.32 12.13 -18.62
C ILE A 211 11.22 10.79 -17.92
N ILE A 212 10.74 10.70 -16.68
CA ILE A 212 10.58 9.42 -15.95
C ILE A 212 9.49 8.58 -16.62
N ASP A 213 8.34 9.17 -16.97
CA ASP A 213 7.28 8.52 -17.73
C ASP A 213 7.79 8.12 -19.12
N SER A 214 8.48 9.00 -19.85
CA SER A 214 9.07 8.71 -21.16
C SER A 214 10.16 7.66 -21.07
N LEU A 215 10.99 7.68 -20.04
CA LEU A 215 12.08 6.74 -19.78
C LEU A 215 11.47 5.37 -19.43
N PHE A 216 10.40 5.35 -18.64
CA PHE A 216 9.65 4.15 -18.33
C PHE A 216 8.96 3.59 -19.57
N GLN A 217 8.28 4.42 -20.36
CA GLN A 217 7.68 4.03 -21.64
C GLN A 217 8.75 3.53 -22.62
N THR A 218 9.92 4.15 -22.65
CA THR A 218 11.06 3.70 -23.48
C THR A 218 11.58 2.36 -22.99
N MET A 219 11.68 2.15 -21.67
CA MET A 219 12.08 0.87 -21.09
C MET A 219 11.06 -0.24 -21.40
N VAL A 220 9.76 0.07 -21.31
CA VAL A 220 8.67 -0.84 -21.70
C VAL A 220 8.74 -1.16 -23.19
N ASN A 221 8.99 -0.16 -24.04
CA ASN A 221 9.15 -0.37 -25.48
C ASN A 221 10.38 -1.22 -25.82
N ALA A 222 11.51 -0.98 -25.16
CA ALA A 222 12.73 -1.79 -25.29
C ALA A 222 12.45 -3.24 -24.87
N TYR A 223 11.79 -3.44 -23.71
CA TYR A 223 11.34 -4.75 -23.25
C TYR A 223 10.44 -5.45 -24.28
N ASN A 224 9.41 -4.77 -24.78
CA ASN A 224 8.46 -5.31 -25.77
C ASN A 224 9.12 -5.71 -27.09
N LYS A 225 10.22 -5.04 -27.46
CA LYS A 225 11.03 -5.34 -28.65
C LYS A 225 12.10 -6.41 -28.39
N GLY A 226 12.23 -6.93 -27.18
CA GLY A 226 13.27 -7.89 -26.79
C GLY A 226 14.66 -7.26 -26.57
N LEU A 227 14.76 -5.92 -26.53
CA LEU A 227 16.00 -5.16 -26.33
C LEU A 227 16.33 -5.08 -24.83
N PHE A 228 16.58 -6.23 -24.22
CA PHE A 228 16.73 -6.36 -22.77
C PHE A 228 17.91 -5.61 -22.17
N LYS A 229 19.07 -5.58 -22.87
CA LYS A 229 20.25 -4.82 -22.41
C LYS A 229 19.95 -3.32 -22.34
N GLU A 230 19.21 -2.79 -23.32
CA GLU A 230 18.79 -1.39 -23.36
C GLU A 230 17.80 -1.06 -22.25
N ALA A 231 16.82 -1.95 -21.99
CA ALA A 231 15.90 -1.80 -20.88
C ALA A 231 16.63 -1.70 -19.51
N LEU A 232 17.67 -2.51 -19.29
CA LEU A 232 18.49 -2.43 -18.07
C LEU A 232 19.32 -1.14 -17.98
N VAL A 233 19.82 -0.62 -19.10
CA VAL A 233 20.51 0.68 -19.12
C VAL A 233 19.55 1.82 -18.74
N LEU A 234 18.33 1.80 -19.27
CA LEU A 234 17.28 2.77 -18.93
C LEU A 234 16.89 2.69 -17.44
N LYS A 235 16.87 1.49 -16.85
CA LYS A 235 16.70 1.30 -15.41
C LYS A 235 17.83 1.94 -14.60
N MET A 236 19.09 1.68 -14.95
CA MET A 236 20.23 2.31 -14.25
C MET A 236 20.19 3.83 -14.39
N GLN A 237 19.77 4.34 -15.55
CA GLN A 237 19.59 5.76 -15.77
C GLN A 237 18.46 6.34 -14.89
N ALA A 238 17.36 5.59 -14.71
CA ALA A 238 16.28 5.96 -13.80
C ALA A 238 16.78 6.02 -12.35
N ASP A 239 17.49 4.99 -11.89
CA ASP A 239 17.98 4.90 -10.50
C ASP A 239 19.03 5.97 -10.18
N LYS A 240 19.91 6.27 -11.13
CA LYS A 240 20.99 7.25 -10.93
C LYS A 240 20.47 8.68 -10.88
N ASN A 241 19.50 9.01 -11.73
CA ASN A 241 19.08 10.40 -11.92
C ASN A 241 17.76 10.72 -11.21
N TYR A 242 16.97 9.71 -10.85
CA TYR A 242 15.59 9.84 -10.38
C TYR A 242 15.23 8.80 -9.30
N SER A 243 16.13 8.49 -8.36
CA SER A 243 15.84 7.53 -7.28
C SER A 243 14.63 7.95 -6.43
N GLY A 244 13.82 6.98 -5.99
CA GLY A 244 12.64 7.23 -5.15
C GLY A 244 11.47 7.89 -5.88
N ASN A 245 11.47 7.87 -7.22
CA ASN A 245 10.38 8.42 -8.03
C ASN A 245 9.07 7.61 -7.90
N GLN A 246 7.96 8.22 -8.34
CA GLN A 246 6.63 7.61 -8.24
C GLN A 246 6.46 6.30 -9.05
N LEU A 247 7.29 6.08 -10.06
CA LEU A 247 7.31 4.85 -10.87
C LEU A 247 8.39 3.86 -10.45
N GLN A 248 9.14 4.11 -9.36
CA GLN A 248 10.29 3.29 -8.95
C GLN A 248 9.92 1.82 -8.84
N ILE A 249 8.81 1.50 -8.16
CA ILE A 249 8.30 0.12 -8.05
C ILE A 249 8.00 -0.53 -9.41
N LYS A 250 7.56 0.24 -10.41
CA LYS A 250 7.32 -0.27 -11.78
C LYS A 250 8.62 -0.54 -12.52
N PHE A 251 9.61 0.35 -12.35
CA PHE A 251 10.96 0.16 -12.88
C PHE A 251 11.62 -1.08 -12.28
N ASP A 252 11.54 -1.24 -10.95
CA ASP A 252 12.12 -2.38 -10.22
C ASP A 252 11.46 -3.70 -10.66
N TYR A 253 10.13 -3.70 -10.79
CA TYR A 253 9.39 -4.84 -11.29
C TYR A 253 9.82 -5.21 -12.72
N LEU A 254 9.85 -4.24 -13.65
CA LEU A 254 10.23 -4.50 -15.04
C LEU A 254 11.68 -4.97 -15.17
N GLN A 255 12.59 -4.47 -14.34
CA GLN A 255 13.98 -4.96 -14.28
C GLN A 255 14.03 -6.45 -13.94
N ALA A 256 13.27 -6.87 -12.93
CA ALA A 256 13.22 -8.27 -12.53
C ALA A 256 12.68 -9.17 -13.66
N ILE A 257 11.61 -8.73 -14.33
CA ILE A 257 11.06 -9.45 -15.50
C ILE A 257 12.07 -9.54 -16.64
N VAL A 258 12.84 -8.47 -16.90
CA VAL A 258 13.89 -8.49 -17.93
C VAL A 258 14.95 -9.57 -17.64
N PHE A 259 15.40 -9.72 -16.40
CA PHE A 259 16.35 -10.78 -16.03
C PHE A 259 15.77 -12.18 -16.24
N ILE A 260 14.50 -12.40 -15.88
CA ILE A 260 13.81 -13.68 -16.14
C ILE A 260 13.77 -13.97 -17.64
N LYS A 261 13.40 -13.00 -18.48
CA LYS A 261 13.34 -13.20 -19.94
C LYS A 261 14.71 -13.42 -20.60
N GLN A 262 15.79 -12.92 -19.99
CA GLN A 262 17.16 -13.19 -20.43
C GLN A 262 17.67 -14.59 -20.04
N GLY A 263 16.86 -15.38 -19.31
CA GLY A 263 17.25 -16.70 -18.82
C GLY A 263 17.98 -16.67 -17.48
N ASN A 264 18.15 -15.50 -16.85
CA ASN A 264 18.66 -15.39 -15.49
C ASN A 264 17.50 -15.31 -14.49
N THR A 265 16.75 -16.41 -14.41
CA THR A 265 15.57 -16.53 -13.55
C THR A 265 15.93 -16.33 -12.08
N GLU A 266 17.05 -16.88 -11.62
CA GLU A 266 17.50 -16.77 -10.22
C GLU A 266 17.61 -15.31 -9.78
N LYS A 267 18.35 -14.49 -10.53
CA LYS A 267 18.50 -13.06 -10.25
C LYS A 267 17.17 -12.29 -10.36
N GLY A 268 16.34 -12.65 -11.33
CA GLY A 268 15.01 -12.06 -11.46
C GLY A 268 14.12 -12.33 -10.26
N ILE A 269 14.11 -13.56 -9.75
CA ILE A 269 13.33 -13.95 -8.56
C ILE A 269 13.88 -13.28 -7.29
N GLU A 270 15.20 -13.16 -7.15
CA GLU A 270 15.82 -12.41 -6.05
C GLU A 270 15.34 -10.95 -6.02
N LEU A 271 15.34 -10.27 -7.17
CA LEU A 271 14.85 -8.90 -7.28
C LEU A 271 13.35 -8.78 -6.96
N LEU A 272 12.52 -9.76 -7.35
CA LEU A 272 11.10 -9.78 -6.98
C LEU A 272 10.90 -10.01 -5.47
N LYS A 273 11.70 -10.88 -4.84
CA LYS A 273 11.68 -11.07 -3.38
C LYS A 273 12.05 -9.77 -2.65
N GLN A 274 13.07 -9.07 -3.14
CA GLN A 274 13.46 -7.77 -2.61
C GLN A 274 12.34 -6.72 -2.78
N LEU A 275 11.74 -6.62 -3.97
CA LEU A 275 10.61 -5.73 -4.24
C LEU A 275 9.45 -5.98 -3.27
N VAL A 276 9.17 -7.24 -2.94
CA VAL A 276 8.12 -7.60 -1.99
C VAL A 276 8.43 -7.13 -0.56
N ALA A 277 9.70 -7.17 -0.16
CA ALA A 277 10.14 -6.68 1.14
C ALA A 277 10.09 -5.14 1.22
N ASP A 278 10.53 -4.47 0.16
CA ASP A 278 10.67 -3.01 0.08
C ASP A 278 9.30 -2.30 -0.05
N TYR A 279 8.33 -2.94 -0.71
CA TYR A 279 7.00 -2.35 -0.96
C TYR A 279 5.88 -3.28 -0.45
N GLN A 280 5.35 -3.05 0.76
CA GLN A 280 4.38 -3.98 1.38
C GLN A 280 2.91 -3.80 0.95
N SER A 281 2.55 -2.69 0.29
CA SER A 281 1.14 -2.31 0.00
C SER A 281 0.93 -1.76 -1.42
N SER A 282 1.15 -2.60 -2.44
CA SER A 282 0.89 -2.26 -3.85
C SER A 282 0.38 -3.46 -4.65
N ASP A 283 -0.42 -3.21 -5.69
CA ASP A 283 -0.86 -4.24 -6.65
C ASP A 283 0.33 -4.92 -7.36
N ILE A 284 1.45 -4.21 -7.52
CA ILE A 284 2.68 -4.74 -8.12
C ILE A 284 3.37 -5.73 -7.16
N THR A 285 3.31 -5.45 -5.86
CA THR A 285 3.79 -6.36 -4.81
C THR A 285 3.05 -7.69 -4.87
N LEU A 286 1.72 -7.67 -5.05
CA LEU A 286 0.93 -8.89 -5.17
C LEU A 286 1.39 -9.73 -6.37
N ARG A 287 1.65 -9.10 -7.51
CA ARG A 287 2.16 -9.78 -8.71
C ARG A 287 3.55 -10.35 -8.52
N ALA A 288 4.44 -9.60 -7.86
CA ALA A 288 5.78 -10.07 -7.56
C ALA A 288 5.75 -11.31 -6.65
N LYS A 289 4.88 -11.33 -5.63
CA LYS A 289 4.65 -12.50 -4.77
C LYS A 289 4.21 -13.72 -5.57
N ASP A 290 3.24 -13.56 -6.46
CA ASP A 290 2.74 -14.68 -7.27
C ASP A 290 3.82 -15.33 -8.13
N ILE A 291 4.70 -14.52 -8.73
CA ILE A 291 5.81 -15.02 -9.55
C ILE A 291 6.82 -15.77 -8.69
N VAL A 292 7.16 -15.23 -7.51
CA VAL A 292 8.04 -15.88 -6.54
C VAL A 292 7.46 -17.23 -6.10
N GLU A 293 6.19 -17.27 -5.70
CA GLU A 293 5.51 -18.50 -5.30
C GLU A 293 5.36 -19.50 -6.44
N ALA A 294 5.16 -19.04 -7.68
CA ALA A 294 5.14 -19.91 -8.85
C ALA A 294 6.51 -20.56 -9.08
N ASN A 295 7.60 -19.78 -8.96
CA ASN A 295 8.96 -20.31 -9.06
C ASN A 295 9.26 -21.32 -7.96
N ASP A 296 8.92 -21.02 -6.70
CA ASP A 296 9.15 -21.92 -5.58
C ASP A 296 8.36 -23.24 -5.73
N ARG A 297 7.14 -23.18 -6.27
CA ARG A 297 6.37 -24.38 -6.64
C ARG A 297 7.00 -25.16 -7.79
N MET A 298 7.51 -24.50 -8.82
CA MET A 298 8.20 -25.17 -9.92
C MET A 298 9.47 -25.86 -9.43
N MET A 299 10.26 -25.22 -8.57
CA MET A 299 11.44 -25.83 -7.95
C MET A 299 11.05 -27.02 -7.07
N ALA A 300 9.98 -26.89 -6.27
CA ALA A 300 9.46 -28.00 -5.45
C ALA A 300 8.87 -29.15 -6.30
N ALA A 301 8.29 -28.85 -7.45
CA ALA A 301 7.79 -29.86 -8.39
C ALA A 301 8.93 -30.53 -9.17
N ALA A 302 9.98 -29.79 -9.55
CA ALA A 302 11.19 -30.34 -10.17
C ALA A 302 11.93 -31.29 -9.22
N LEU A 303 11.96 -30.97 -7.92
CA LEU A 303 12.46 -31.83 -6.86
C LEU A 303 11.55 -33.05 -6.57
N LYS A 304 10.27 -32.99 -6.96
CA LYS A 304 9.33 -34.12 -6.84
C LYS A 304 9.27 -34.98 -8.11
N SER A 305 9.61 -34.45 -9.28
CA SER A 305 9.55 -35.17 -10.56
C SER A 305 10.71 -36.15 -10.80
N GLU A 306 11.63 -36.30 -9.85
CA GLU A 306 12.51 -37.49 -9.80
C GLU A 306 11.77 -38.73 -9.29
N ASP A 307 10.59 -38.58 -8.68
CA ASP A 307 9.72 -39.70 -8.31
C ASP A 307 8.27 -39.45 -8.74
N THR A 308 7.76 -40.31 -9.62
CA THR A 308 6.35 -40.44 -10.05
C THR A 308 5.91 -39.63 -11.27
N SER A 309 6.14 -40.21 -12.45
CA SER A 309 5.38 -39.93 -13.67
C SER A 309 4.05 -40.68 -13.66
N THR A 310 2.94 -39.95 -13.78
CA THR A 310 1.65 -40.49 -14.26
C THR A 310 0.80 -39.32 -14.79
N ALA A 311 1.15 -38.83 -15.98
CA ALA A 311 0.32 -37.88 -16.71
C ALA A 311 -0.69 -38.64 -17.58
N VAL A 312 -1.99 -38.38 -17.40
CA VAL A 312 -3.05 -38.81 -18.30
C VAL A 312 -2.85 -38.10 -19.64
N SER A 313 -2.56 -38.85 -20.70
CA SER A 313 -2.28 -38.33 -22.04
C SER A 313 -3.56 -37.92 -22.78
N VAL A 314 -3.97 -36.66 -22.61
CA VAL A 314 -5.08 -36.06 -23.34
C VAL A 314 -4.62 -35.67 -24.75
N HIS A 315 -5.34 -36.14 -25.79
CA HIS A 315 -5.01 -35.87 -27.19
C HIS A 315 -5.96 -34.81 -27.76
N TYR A 316 -5.43 -33.62 -28.02
CA TYR A 316 -6.16 -32.52 -28.69
C TYR A 316 -6.28 -32.79 -30.20
N GLN A 317 -7.38 -32.34 -30.81
CA GLN A 317 -7.70 -32.61 -32.21
C GLN A 317 -7.65 -31.33 -33.05
N GLN A 318 -7.09 -31.41 -34.26
CA GLN A 318 -7.23 -30.36 -35.27
C GLN A 318 -8.58 -30.54 -35.97
N ILE A 319 -9.48 -29.57 -35.81
CA ILE A 319 -10.83 -29.63 -36.38
C ILE A 319 -10.96 -28.49 -37.38
N ASP A 320 -11.00 -28.83 -38.67
CA ASP A 320 -11.21 -27.88 -39.75
C ASP A 320 -12.72 -27.62 -39.95
N GLY A 321 -13.12 -26.35 -39.98
CA GLY A 321 -14.47 -25.93 -40.37
C GLY A 321 -15.45 -25.61 -39.24
N GLU A 322 -15.10 -25.83 -37.96
CA GLU A 322 -15.98 -25.44 -36.83
C GLU A 322 -15.88 -23.96 -36.44
N ALA A 323 -16.89 -23.50 -35.69
CA ALA A 323 -16.89 -22.19 -35.04
C ALA A 323 -15.72 -22.12 -34.04
N LEU A 324 -14.69 -21.35 -34.39
CA LEU A 324 -13.55 -21.12 -33.51
C LEU A 324 -13.90 -20.12 -32.41
N GLY A 325 -13.54 -20.47 -31.18
CA GLY A 325 -13.43 -19.52 -30.07
C GLY A 325 -11.96 -19.13 -29.85
N CYS A 326 -11.73 -18.37 -28.79
CA CYS A 326 -10.38 -18.14 -28.31
C CYS A 326 -10.29 -18.22 -26.78
N ILE A 327 -9.11 -18.57 -26.30
CA ILE A 327 -8.77 -18.51 -24.88
C ILE A 327 -7.83 -17.33 -24.65
N PHE A 328 -8.14 -16.56 -23.62
CA PHE A 328 -7.38 -15.42 -23.16
C PHE A 328 -6.76 -15.77 -21.81
N ILE A 329 -5.43 -15.88 -21.79
CA ILE A 329 -4.65 -16.48 -20.71
C ILE A 329 -3.84 -15.40 -20.01
N PHE A 330 -3.91 -15.31 -18.68
CA PHE A 330 -3.17 -14.33 -17.89
C PHE A 330 -2.91 -14.83 -16.46
N ALA A 331 -1.98 -14.20 -15.74
CA ALA A 331 -1.61 -14.61 -14.38
C ALA A 331 -2.73 -14.32 -13.36
N LYS A 332 -2.86 -15.18 -12.33
CA LYS A 332 -3.91 -15.07 -11.30
C LYS A 332 -3.89 -13.78 -10.46
N GLY A 333 -2.74 -13.13 -10.31
CA GLY A 333 -2.62 -11.83 -9.65
C GLY A 333 -3.21 -10.65 -10.42
N SER A 334 -3.78 -10.88 -11.60
CA SER A 334 -4.42 -9.82 -12.38
C SER A 334 -5.88 -9.66 -12.00
N ASN A 335 -6.36 -8.42 -11.90
CA ASN A 335 -7.76 -8.14 -11.56
C ASN A 335 -8.70 -8.66 -12.66
N THR A 336 -9.34 -9.80 -12.39
CA THR A 336 -10.13 -10.52 -13.39
C THR A 336 -11.37 -9.76 -13.83
N ASN A 337 -12.01 -9.03 -12.91
CA ASN A 337 -13.18 -8.22 -13.22
C ASN A 337 -12.81 -7.08 -14.17
N LEU A 338 -11.66 -6.44 -13.93
CA LEU A 338 -11.15 -5.36 -14.78
C LEU A 338 -10.75 -5.88 -16.16
N ILE A 339 -10.11 -7.05 -16.26
CA ILE A 339 -9.75 -7.66 -17.54
C ILE A 339 -10.98 -8.05 -18.34
N ARG A 340 -11.98 -8.65 -17.68
CA ARG A 340 -13.26 -8.99 -18.32
C ARG A 340 -14.00 -7.75 -18.81
N ALA A 341 -13.98 -6.66 -18.04
CA ALA A 341 -14.52 -5.36 -18.49
C ALA A 341 -13.73 -4.80 -19.68
N ALA A 342 -12.40 -4.84 -19.64
CA ALA A 342 -11.54 -4.40 -20.74
C ALA A 342 -11.77 -5.20 -22.03
N LEU A 343 -11.96 -6.51 -21.93
CA LEU A 343 -12.34 -7.37 -23.06
C LEU A 343 -13.74 -7.03 -23.58
N SER A 344 -14.71 -6.73 -22.69
CA SER A 344 -16.04 -6.29 -23.11
C SER A 344 -15.98 -4.95 -23.87
N ASP A 345 -15.20 -3.98 -23.39
CA ASP A 345 -14.98 -2.71 -24.06
C ASP A 345 -14.26 -2.87 -25.40
N PHE A 346 -13.27 -3.77 -25.45
CA PHE A 346 -12.54 -4.12 -26.66
C PHE A 346 -13.49 -4.71 -27.72
N ASN A 347 -14.35 -5.66 -27.32
CA ASN A 347 -15.36 -6.27 -28.19
C ASN A 347 -16.32 -5.20 -28.73
N LYS A 348 -16.88 -4.36 -27.85
CA LYS A 348 -17.83 -3.29 -28.25
C LYS A 348 -17.22 -2.27 -29.20
N LYS A 349 -15.90 -2.03 -29.16
CA LYS A 349 -15.23 -1.06 -30.03
C LYS A 349 -14.79 -1.66 -31.36
N GLN A 350 -14.22 -2.87 -31.32
CA GLN A 350 -13.54 -3.46 -32.48
C GLN A 350 -14.40 -4.49 -33.23
N PHE A 351 -15.40 -5.07 -32.55
CA PHE A 351 -16.26 -6.16 -33.06
C PHE A 351 -17.75 -5.86 -32.80
N VAL A 352 -18.19 -4.65 -33.19
CA VAL A 352 -19.52 -4.09 -32.89
C VAL A 352 -20.69 -4.98 -33.34
N PHE A 353 -20.50 -5.72 -34.43
CA PHE A 353 -21.54 -6.60 -35.01
C PHE A 353 -21.56 -8.01 -34.39
N GLU A 354 -20.61 -8.32 -33.51
CA GLU A 354 -20.52 -9.61 -32.86
C GLU A 354 -21.13 -9.56 -31.45
N THR A 355 -21.82 -10.63 -31.05
CA THR A 355 -22.40 -10.79 -29.72
C THR A 355 -21.52 -11.73 -28.88
N LEU A 356 -20.26 -11.34 -28.72
CA LEU A 356 -19.25 -12.20 -28.12
C LEU A 356 -19.48 -12.43 -26.62
N ASP A 357 -19.43 -13.70 -26.22
CA ASP A 357 -19.52 -14.11 -24.83
C ASP A 357 -18.14 -14.30 -24.21
N ILE A 358 -17.94 -13.73 -23.04
CA ILE A 358 -16.73 -13.90 -22.23
C ILE A 358 -17.09 -14.76 -21.02
N SER A 359 -16.42 -15.91 -20.86
CA SER A 359 -16.70 -16.84 -19.76
C SER A 359 -16.30 -16.26 -18.40
N MET A 360 -16.67 -16.97 -17.33
CA MET A 360 -16.00 -16.81 -16.03
C MET A 360 -14.55 -17.30 -16.11
N PRO A 361 -13.64 -16.75 -15.28
CA PRO A 361 -12.26 -17.20 -15.26
C PRO A 361 -12.13 -18.63 -14.74
N LEU A 362 -11.56 -19.50 -15.57
CA LEU A 362 -11.16 -20.83 -15.17
C LEU A 362 -9.73 -20.78 -14.63
N SER A 363 -9.52 -21.37 -13.46
CA SER A 363 -8.21 -21.46 -12.81
C SER A 363 -7.47 -22.71 -13.28
N ILE A 364 -6.33 -22.55 -13.98
CA ILE A 364 -5.44 -23.65 -14.35
C ILE A 364 -4.00 -23.29 -13.91
N GLY A 365 -3.43 -24.06 -12.97
CA GLY A 365 -2.10 -23.77 -12.42
C GLY A 365 -2.01 -22.37 -11.79
N SER A 366 -1.03 -21.56 -12.23
CA SER A 366 -0.84 -20.16 -11.82
C SER A 366 -1.57 -19.14 -12.71
N GLN A 367 -2.40 -19.61 -13.64
CA GLN A 367 -3.04 -18.79 -14.66
C GLN A 367 -4.56 -18.85 -14.57
N TYR A 368 -5.19 -17.77 -15.04
CA TYR A 368 -6.60 -17.73 -15.38
C TYR A 368 -6.76 -17.83 -16.89
N ILE A 369 -7.82 -18.52 -17.28
CA ILE A 369 -8.27 -18.67 -18.66
C ILE A 369 -9.67 -18.11 -18.76
N LEU A 370 -9.86 -17.14 -19.65
CA LEU A 370 -11.18 -16.69 -20.09
C LEU A 370 -11.42 -17.23 -21.49
N ARG A 371 -12.52 -17.92 -21.70
CA ARG A 371 -12.98 -18.29 -23.05
C ARG A 371 -13.80 -17.16 -23.62
N ILE A 372 -13.52 -16.82 -24.87
CA ILE A 372 -14.30 -15.89 -25.67
C ILE A 372 -14.90 -16.68 -26.82
N SER A 373 -16.21 -16.58 -27.00
CA SER A 373 -16.97 -17.44 -27.92
C SER A 373 -18.11 -16.67 -28.58
N ASN A 374 -18.94 -17.39 -29.36
CA ASN A 374 -20.05 -16.85 -30.13
C ASN A 374 -19.63 -15.93 -31.31
N PHE A 375 -18.51 -16.26 -31.96
CA PHE A 375 -18.10 -15.64 -33.21
C PHE A 375 -18.99 -16.14 -34.36
N THR A 376 -19.52 -15.23 -35.18
CA THR A 376 -20.37 -15.60 -36.32
C THR A 376 -19.61 -16.41 -37.38
N LYS A 377 -18.29 -16.19 -37.51
CA LYS A 377 -17.42 -16.90 -38.46
C LYS A 377 -16.04 -17.18 -37.84
N SER A 378 -15.47 -18.32 -38.22
CA SER A 378 -14.12 -18.73 -37.85
C SER A 378 -13.04 -17.69 -38.19
N GLN A 379 -13.19 -16.96 -39.31
CA GLN A 379 -12.28 -15.88 -39.69
C GLN A 379 -12.28 -14.72 -38.68
N ILE A 380 -13.44 -14.37 -38.11
CA ILE A 380 -13.55 -13.27 -37.15
C ILE A 380 -12.85 -13.62 -35.84
N ALA A 381 -12.91 -14.89 -35.41
CA ALA A 381 -12.13 -15.36 -34.27
C ALA A 381 -10.62 -15.24 -34.51
N LYS A 382 -10.14 -15.54 -35.73
CA LYS A 382 -8.73 -15.35 -36.11
C LYS A 382 -8.33 -13.87 -36.09
N ASP A 383 -9.18 -12.99 -36.63
CA ASP A 383 -8.97 -11.55 -36.64
C ASP A 383 -8.94 -10.99 -35.22
N PHE A 384 -9.85 -11.47 -34.35
CA PHE A 384 -9.86 -11.16 -32.92
C PHE A 384 -8.55 -11.52 -32.24
N ILE A 385 -8.07 -12.76 -32.42
CA ILE A 385 -6.82 -13.24 -31.82
C ILE A 385 -5.65 -12.38 -32.30
N ALA A 386 -5.57 -12.10 -33.61
CA ALA A 386 -4.51 -11.29 -34.19
C ALA A 386 -4.51 -9.86 -33.65
N LEU A 387 -5.67 -9.23 -33.56
CA LEU A 387 -5.80 -7.86 -33.04
C LEU A 387 -5.55 -7.80 -31.54
N ALA A 388 -6.14 -8.70 -30.75
CA ALA A 388 -5.95 -8.77 -29.31
C ALA A 388 -4.49 -9.04 -28.95
N SER A 389 -3.80 -9.93 -29.68
CA SER A 389 -2.36 -10.20 -29.48
C SER A 389 -1.46 -8.99 -29.81
N LYS A 390 -1.88 -8.13 -30.73
CA LYS A 390 -1.17 -6.88 -31.09
C LYS A 390 -1.53 -5.70 -30.17
N SER A 391 -2.64 -5.77 -29.44
CA SER A 391 -3.17 -4.68 -28.61
C SER A 391 -2.53 -4.56 -27.23
N LYS A 392 -1.23 -4.86 -27.10
CA LYS A 392 -0.52 -4.88 -25.80
C LYS A 392 -0.63 -3.56 -25.03
N ALA A 393 -0.60 -2.42 -25.73
CA ALA A 393 -0.73 -1.10 -25.12
C ALA A 393 -2.11 -0.87 -24.48
N PHE A 394 -3.19 -1.34 -25.12
CA PHE A 394 -4.54 -1.21 -24.59
C PHE A 394 -4.71 -2.01 -23.28
N PHE A 395 -4.20 -3.24 -23.24
CA PHE A 395 -4.30 -4.08 -22.06
C PHE A 395 -3.34 -3.64 -20.94
N SER A 396 -2.16 -3.09 -21.27
CA SER A 396 -1.21 -2.59 -20.28
C SER A 396 -1.71 -1.34 -19.56
N GLU A 397 -2.45 -0.45 -20.22
CA GLU A 397 -3.18 0.67 -19.58
C GLU A 397 -4.19 0.18 -18.53
N LYS A 398 -4.75 -1.01 -18.75
CA LYS A 398 -5.64 -1.70 -17.82
C LYS A 398 -4.88 -2.57 -16.82
N GLY A 399 -3.56 -2.42 -16.75
CA GLY A 399 -2.69 -3.13 -15.83
C GLY A 399 -2.37 -4.57 -16.25
N LEU A 400 -2.71 -5.03 -17.45
CA LEU A 400 -2.38 -6.38 -17.91
C LEU A 400 -1.18 -6.35 -18.87
N PHE A 401 0.01 -6.73 -18.38
CA PHE A 401 1.27 -6.62 -19.13
C PHE A 401 1.70 -7.92 -19.84
N GLU A 402 1.33 -9.07 -19.29
CA GLU A 402 1.59 -10.37 -19.88
C GLU A 402 0.29 -11.14 -20.05
N TYR A 403 0.00 -11.53 -21.28
CA TYR A 403 -1.14 -12.38 -21.63
C TYR A 403 -0.86 -13.12 -22.94
N GLN A 404 -1.60 -14.19 -23.18
CA GLN A 404 -1.61 -14.92 -24.45
C GLN A 404 -3.04 -15.09 -24.92
N VAL A 405 -3.23 -15.08 -26.24
CA VAL A 405 -4.51 -15.33 -26.88
C VAL A 405 -4.32 -16.45 -27.89
N LEU A 406 -5.00 -17.57 -27.71
CA LEU A 406 -4.89 -18.76 -28.56
C LEU A 406 -6.27 -19.10 -29.13
N SER A 407 -6.34 -19.60 -30.36
CA SER A 407 -7.60 -20.18 -30.86
C SER A 407 -7.90 -21.47 -30.10
N ILE A 408 -9.18 -21.81 -29.98
CA ILE A 408 -9.62 -23.11 -29.45
C ILE A 408 -10.96 -23.50 -30.07
N SER A 409 -11.14 -24.78 -30.36
CA SER A 409 -12.44 -25.36 -30.72
C SER A 409 -13.22 -25.74 -29.45
N GLU A 410 -14.55 -25.88 -29.55
CA GLU A 410 -15.37 -26.33 -28.42
C GLU A 410 -14.88 -27.67 -27.85
N PRO A 411 -14.61 -28.71 -28.67
CA PRO A 411 -14.15 -30.00 -28.14
C PRO A 411 -12.81 -29.90 -27.42
N ASN A 412 -11.85 -29.13 -27.96
CA ASN A 412 -10.55 -28.95 -27.30
C ASN A 412 -10.67 -28.12 -26.02
N PHE A 413 -11.61 -27.19 -25.94
CA PHE A 413 -11.86 -26.46 -24.69
C PHE A 413 -12.42 -27.39 -23.60
N ILE A 414 -13.35 -28.27 -23.95
CA ILE A 414 -13.86 -29.30 -23.01
C ILE A 414 -12.70 -30.16 -22.50
N LEU A 415 -11.85 -30.67 -23.40
CA LEU A 415 -10.67 -31.45 -23.03
C LEU A 415 -9.71 -30.68 -22.12
N LEU A 416 -9.45 -29.40 -22.44
CA LEU A 416 -8.60 -28.53 -21.61
C LEU A 416 -9.17 -28.35 -20.20
N THR A 417 -10.49 -28.16 -20.09
CA THR A 417 -11.15 -28.01 -18.77
C THR A 417 -11.15 -29.30 -17.94
N GLN A 418 -11.12 -30.47 -18.59
CA GLN A 418 -11.02 -31.76 -17.92
C GLN A 418 -9.58 -32.10 -17.52
N ALA A 419 -8.63 -31.84 -18.42
CA ALA A 419 -7.21 -32.13 -18.22
C ALA A 419 -6.57 -31.19 -17.19
N LEU A 420 -7.04 -29.93 -17.13
CA LEU A 420 -6.41 -28.85 -16.38
C LEU A 420 -4.91 -28.70 -16.70
N ASP A 421 -4.52 -29.05 -17.93
CA ASP A 421 -3.15 -28.97 -18.42
C ASP A 421 -3.09 -28.01 -19.61
N LEU A 422 -2.80 -26.75 -19.29
CA LEU A 422 -2.62 -25.70 -20.28
C LEU A 422 -1.33 -25.86 -21.08
N SER A 423 -0.28 -26.42 -20.48
CA SER A 423 1.02 -26.60 -21.14
C SER A 423 0.91 -27.58 -22.30
N ALA A 424 0.17 -28.69 -22.10
CA ALA A 424 -0.11 -29.64 -23.17
C ALA A 424 -0.87 -28.98 -24.34
N TYR A 425 -1.84 -28.10 -24.05
CA TYR A 425 -2.57 -27.38 -25.09
C TYR A 425 -1.70 -26.38 -25.85
N GLN A 426 -0.84 -25.63 -25.15
CA GLN A 426 0.11 -24.70 -25.77
C GLN A 426 1.08 -25.43 -26.72
N LEU A 427 1.57 -26.61 -26.32
CA LEU A 427 2.42 -27.45 -27.18
C LEU A 427 1.69 -27.97 -28.41
N PHE A 428 0.43 -28.40 -28.26
CA PHE A 428 -0.42 -28.77 -29.39
C PHE A 428 -0.64 -27.59 -30.33
N TYR A 429 -0.94 -26.40 -29.79
CA TYR A 429 -1.20 -25.19 -30.56
C TYR A 429 0.01 -24.77 -31.40
N GLU A 430 1.21 -24.74 -30.82
CA GLU A 430 2.43 -24.34 -31.56
C GLU A 430 2.82 -25.35 -32.66
N LYS A 431 2.45 -26.63 -32.53
CA LYS A 431 2.66 -27.63 -33.58
C LYS A 431 1.72 -27.50 -34.77
N ASN A 432 0.55 -26.87 -34.58
CA ASN A 432 -0.54 -26.83 -35.57
C ASN A 432 -0.92 -25.39 -35.96
N LYS A 433 0.00 -24.44 -35.80
CA LYS A 433 -0.20 -23.00 -36.01
C LYS A 433 -0.18 -22.56 -37.46
#